data_AF-Q08WB6-F1
#
_entry.id   AF-Q08WB6-F1
#
_cell.length_a   1.000
_cell.length_b   1.000
_cell.length_c   1.000
_cell.angle_alpha   90.00
_cell.angle_beta   90.00
_cell.angle_gamma   90.00
#
_symmetry.space_group_name_H-M   'P 1'
#
loop_
_entity.id
_entity.type
_entity.pdbx_description
1 polymer ?
#
loop_
_entity_poly.entity_id
_entity_poly.type
_entity_poly.pdbx_seq_one_letter_code
_entity_poly.pdbx_strand_id
1 'polypeptide(L)'
;MSPRYSDYYDTSLAPARGYYTDTSASVYVSPELTSDLVVQRIDADVWTPAAGCIVRVINPHFTYERRAVTQQLITMKSGGCNVEIIGNHVDQTEYDRLKAAGIPIRALKIGETVRVHDKLIAIYARKAGSTVWAYRVYTGSHNFSAGSLTGGDDIFVRLGEETGSNHPMFDAVLAHFNDGWNSTYAVDIKGAN
;
A
#
# COMPACT_ATOMS: atom_id res chain seq x y z
N MET A 1 -4.73 18.92 4.75
CA MET A 1 -4.52 17.97 5.87
C MET A 1 -3.29 18.43 6.63
N SER A 2 -3.30 18.41 7.96
CA SER A 2 -2.09 18.69 8.76
C SER A 2 -1.01 17.65 8.44
N PRO A 3 0.28 18.01 8.33
CA PRO A 3 1.34 17.02 8.11
C PRO A 3 1.34 16.05 9.30
N ARG A 4 1.29 14.75 8.99
CA ARG A 4 1.41 13.70 10.01
C ARG A 4 2.88 13.63 10.42
N TYR A 5 3.14 13.55 11.73
CA TYR A 5 4.49 13.48 12.29
C TYR A 5 5.00 12.04 12.22
N SER A 6 6.21 11.84 11.69
CA SER A 6 6.92 10.55 11.77
C SER A 6 7.62 10.46 13.11
N ASP A 7 7.37 9.39 13.86
CA ASP A 7 7.99 9.15 15.17
C ASP A 7 8.74 7.81 15.08
N TYR A 8 9.95 7.73 15.65
CA TYR A 8 11.13 6.90 15.27
C TYR A 8 12.00 7.44 14.12
N TYR A 9 11.40 8.18 13.18
CA TYR A 9 12.11 9.09 12.29
C TYR A 9 12.50 10.33 13.10
N ASP A 10 13.74 10.37 13.57
CA ASP A 10 14.25 11.55 14.25
C ASP A 10 15.38 12.15 13.44
N THR A 11 15.01 13.12 12.59
CA THR A 11 15.96 13.94 11.82
C THR A 11 16.73 14.93 12.68
N SER A 12 16.32 15.11 13.94
CA SER A 12 17.03 15.99 14.88
C SER A 12 18.25 15.31 15.52
N LEU A 13 18.40 13.98 15.38
CA LEU A 13 19.57 13.22 15.85
C LEU A 13 20.70 13.20 14.82
N ALA A 14 21.95 13.04 15.31
CA ALA A 14 23.14 12.83 14.49
C ALA A 14 23.90 11.56 14.95
N PRO A 15 23.89 10.46 14.16
CA PRO A 15 23.16 10.29 12.90
C PRO A 15 21.64 10.15 13.14
N ALA A 16 20.85 10.53 12.13
CA ALA A 16 19.41 10.35 12.16
C ALA A 16 19.08 8.85 12.31
N ARG A 17 18.02 8.55 13.06
CA ARG A 17 17.63 7.17 13.38
C ARG A 17 16.40 6.74 12.58
N GLY A 18 16.34 5.46 12.25
CA GLY A 18 15.11 4.81 11.79
C GLY A 18 14.79 4.99 10.30
N TYR A 19 15.71 5.54 9.50
CA TYR A 19 15.53 5.61 8.05
C TYR A 19 16.84 5.79 7.27
N TYR A 20 16.77 5.52 5.97
CA TYR A 20 17.73 5.91 4.94
C TYR A 20 16.95 6.36 3.71
N THR A 21 17.36 7.45 3.07
CA THR A 21 16.70 7.95 1.85
C THR A 21 17.69 8.08 0.72
N ASP A 22 17.36 7.48 -0.40
CA ASP A 22 18.04 7.67 -1.68
C ASP A 22 17.01 7.85 -2.81
N THR A 23 17.47 8.34 -3.95
CA THR A 23 16.68 8.42 -5.19
C THR A 23 16.19 7.06 -5.67
N SER A 24 17.01 6.02 -5.51
CA SER A 24 16.71 4.65 -5.93
C SER A 24 15.75 3.92 -4.98
N ALA A 25 15.90 4.14 -3.66
CA ALA A 25 15.03 3.60 -2.64
C ALA A 25 15.19 4.36 -1.32
N SER A 26 14.10 4.48 -0.57
CA SER A 26 14.12 4.92 0.83
C SER A 26 13.62 3.79 1.73
N VAL A 27 14.29 3.60 2.85
CA VAL A 27 14.00 2.58 3.87
C VAL A 27 13.59 3.27 5.15
N TYR A 28 12.57 2.75 5.82
CA TYR A 28 12.06 3.27 7.07
C TYR A 28 11.77 2.11 8.03
N VAL A 29 12.01 2.30 9.31
CA VAL A 29 11.83 1.28 10.35
C VAL A 29 10.64 1.65 11.23
N SER A 30 9.83 0.65 11.59
CA SER A 30 8.66 0.77 12.47
C SER A 30 8.97 0.22 13.89
N PRO A 31 8.07 0.37 14.88
CA PRO A 31 6.77 1.05 14.81
C PRO A 31 6.93 2.58 14.68
N GLU A 32 5.84 3.31 14.40
CA GLU A 32 5.78 4.75 14.67
C GLU A 32 4.89 4.97 15.90
N LEU A 33 5.27 5.85 16.84
CA LEU A 33 4.54 5.97 18.12
C LEU A 33 3.14 6.59 17.97
N THR A 34 2.97 7.56 17.08
CA THR A 34 1.72 8.35 16.99
C THR A 34 1.11 8.36 15.60
N SER A 35 1.62 7.56 14.68
CA SER A 35 1.30 7.68 13.26
C SER A 35 1.42 6.34 12.51
N ASP A 36 1.04 6.35 11.23
CA ASP A 36 1.07 5.15 10.39
C ASP A 36 2.13 5.29 9.30
N LEU A 37 3.19 4.49 9.44
CA LEU A 37 4.33 4.49 8.54
C LEU A 37 3.93 4.39 7.07
N VAL A 38 3.03 3.47 6.76
CA VAL A 38 2.59 3.21 5.37
C VAL A 38 1.92 4.45 4.80
N VAL A 39 0.95 4.99 5.52
CA VAL A 39 0.12 6.08 4.99
C VAL A 39 0.94 7.37 4.90
N GLN A 40 1.85 7.62 5.84
CA GLN A 40 2.75 8.76 5.74
C GLN A 40 3.61 8.72 4.49
N ARG A 41 4.13 7.56 4.10
CA ARG A 41 4.98 7.46 2.90
C ARG A 41 4.18 7.54 1.61
N ILE A 42 2.93 7.06 1.59
CA ILE A 42 2.03 7.29 0.46
C ILE A 42 1.66 8.78 0.34
N ASP A 43 1.37 9.45 1.46
CA ASP A 43 1.01 10.88 1.47
C ASP A 43 2.18 11.79 1.11
N ALA A 44 3.40 11.42 1.49
CA ALA A 44 4.62 12.15 1.11
C ALA A 44 4.83 12.19 -0.41
N ASP A 45 4.20 11.28 -1.16
CA ASP A 45 4.23 11.30 -2.62
C ASP A 45 3.18 12.22 -3.26
N VAL A 46 2.28 12.80 -2.47
CA VAL A 46 1.35 13.86 -2.92
C VAL A 46 0.65 13.52 -4.24
N TRP A 47 -0.02 12.37 -4.28
CA TRP A 47 -0.75 11.91 -5.46
C TRP A 47 -1.96 12.81 -5.76
N THR A 48 -2.25 13.01 -7.03
CA THR A 48 -3.50 13.60 -7.54
C THR A 48 -4.21 12.54 -8.37
N PRO A 49 -5.11 11.75 -7.76
CA PRO A 49 -5.90 10.77 -8.46
C PRO A 49 -6.69 11.40 -9.62
N ALA A 50 -6.72 10.70 -10.75
CA ALA A 50 -7.47 11.08 -11.94
C ALA A 50 -7.87 9.84 -12.72
N ALA A 51 -8.91 9.92 -13.56
CA ALA A 51 -9.31 8.81 -14.42
C ALA A 51 -8.10 8.23 -15.19
N GLY A 52 -7.94 6.91 -15.11
CA GLY A 52 -6.80 6.19 -15.69
C GLY A 52 -5.66 5.85 -14.71
N CYS A 53 -5.70 6.32 -13.45
CA CYS A 53 -4.74 5.83 -12.45
C CYS A 53 -4.98 4.37 -12.06
N ILE A 54 -3.91 3.71 -11.64
CA ILE A 54 -3.89 2.30 -11.26
C ILE A 54 -3.34 2.22 -9.85
N VAL A 55 -4.02 1.47 -8.99
CA VAL A 55 -3.54 1.07 -7.67
C VAL A 55 -3.71 -0.42 -7.52
N ARG A 56 -2.64 -1.12 -7.15
CA ARG A 56 -2.62 -2.56 -6.89
C ARG A 56 -2.04 -2.81 -5.52
N VAL A 57 -2.74 -3.60 -4.72
CA VAL A 57 -2.34 -3.88 -3.34
C VAL A 57 -2.35 -5.37 -3.12
N ILE A 58 -1.25 -5.91 -2.60
CA ILE A 58 -1.17 -7.26 -2.09
C ILE A 58 -0.79 -7.14 -0.62
N ASN A 59 -1.64 -7.56 0.31
CA ASN A 59 -1.31 -7.61 1.72
C ASN A 59 -2.09 -8.74 2.43
N PRO A 60 -1.45 -9.58 3.25
CA PRO A 60 -2.15 -10.64 3.97
C PRO A 60 -3.21 -10.13 4.95
N HIS A 61 -3.08 -8.92 5.50
CA HIS A 61 -3.99 -8.43 6.53
C HIS A 61 -4.55 -7.04 6.20
N PHE A 62 -5.81 -6.82 6.55
CA PHE A 62 -6.51 -5.54 6.55
C PHE A 62 -7.38 -5.46 7.82
N THR A 63 -6.83 -4.89 8.89
CA THR A 63 -7.54 -4.74 10.17
C THR A 63 -7.97 -3.30 10.44
N TYR A 64 -8.98 -3.15 11.31
CA TYR A 64 -9.58 -1.86 11.63
C TYR A 64 -8.59 -0.82 12.21
N GLU A 65 -7.56 -1.27 12.93
CA GLU A 65 -6.56 -0.40 13.54
C GLU A 65 -5.75 0.35 12.48
N ARG A 66 -5.54 -0.27 11.31
CA ARG A 66 -4.83 0.34 10.18
C ARG A 66 -5.74 0.88 9.08
N ARG A 67 -6.98 1.21 9.45
CA ARG A 67 -8.01 1.80 8.55
C ARG A 67 -7.57 3.02 7.75
N ALA A 68 -6.55 3.74 8.20
CA ALA A 68 -6.02 4.88 7.45
C ALA A 68 -5.47 4.46 6.08
N VAL A 69 -4.91 3.25 5.95
CA VAL A 69 -4.49 2.68 4.66
C VAL A 69 -5.72 2.45 3.78
N THR A 70 -6.76 1.80 4.29
CA THR A 70 -8.03 1.60 3.57
C THR A 70 -8.63 2.92 3.11
N GLN A 71 -8.65 3.94 3.98
CA GLN A 71 -9.15 5.28 3.65
C GLN A 71 -8.34 5.94 2.52
N GLN A 72 -7.04 5.71 2.47
CA GLN A 72 -6.19 6.17 1.37
C GLN A 72 -6.60 5.52 0.04
N LEU A 73 -6.80 4.20 0.03
CA LEU A 73 -7.25 3.46 -1.17
C LEU A 73 -8.62 3.93 -1.65
N ILE A 74 -9.55 4.19 -0.73
CA ILE A 74 -10.87 4.77 -1.02
C ILE A 74 -10.73 6.16 -1.64
N THR A 75 -9.82 6.99 -1.11
CA THR A 75 -9.55 8.32 -1.67
C THR A 75 -9.04 8.21 -3.11
N MET A 76 -8.09 7.31 -3.37
CA MET A 76 -7.58 7.04 -4.73
C MET A 76 -8.70 6.56 -5.67
N LYS A 77 -9.55 5.62 -5.21
CA LYS A 77 -10.71 5.13 -5.97
C LYS A 77 -11.69 6.24 -6.30
N SER A 78 -12.02 7.08 -5.32
CA SER A 78 -12.98 8.19 -5.48
C SER A 78 -12.51 9.24 -6.49
N GLY A 79 -11.19 9.44 -6.60
CA GLY A 79 -10.61 10.32 -7.62
C GLY A 79 -10.38 9.66 -8.98
N GLY A 80 -10.89 8.43 -9.19
CA GLY A 80 -10.94 7.79 -10.50
C GLY A 80 -9.88 6.71 -10.75
N CYS A 81 -9.13 6.30 -9.73
CA CYS A 81 -8.20 5.17 -9.90
C CYS A 81 -8.94 3.83 -10.03
N ASN A 82 -8.42 2.96 -10.89
CA ASN A 82 -8.70 1.54 -10.80
C ASN A 82 -7.90 0.96 -9.63
N VAL A 83 -8.59 0.66 -8.52
CA VAL A 83 -8.01 0.07 -7.30
C VAL A 83 -8.47 -1.38 -7.18
N GLU A 84 -7.53 -2.31 -7.04
CA GLU A 84 -7.78 -3.75 -6.88
C GLU A 84 -6.87 -4.32 -5.77
N ILE A 85 -7.38 -5.24 -4.96
CA ILE A 85 -6.70 -5.74 -3.75
C ILE A 85 -6.67 -7.27 -3.70
N ILE A 86 -5.49 -7.84 -3.49
CA ILE A 86 -5.34 -9.22 -3.06
C ILE A 86 -5.04 -9.25 -1.56
N GLY A 87 -5.81 -10.01 -0.78
CA GLY A 87 -5.56 -10.19 0.66
C GLY A 87 -6.16 -11.47 1.25
N ASN A 88 -5.78 -11.78 2.49
CA ASN A 88 -6.20 -13.02 3.17
C ASN A 88 -7.11 -12.79 4.36
N HIS A 89 -6.72 -11.91 5.27
CA HIS A 89 -7.39 -11.68 6.54
C HIS A 89 -7.93 -10.25 6.56
N VAL A 90 -9.21 -10.11 6.29
CA VAL A 90 -9.86 -8.81 6.16
C VAL A 90 -10.92 -8.72 7.24
N ASP A 91 -10.78 -7.77 8.15
CA ASP A 91 -11.80 -7.51 9.15
C ASP A 91 -13.11 -7.10 8.46
N GLN A 92 -14.25 -7.51 9.03
CA GLN A 92 -15.57 -7.22 8.47
C GLN A 92 -15.78 -5.72 8.20
N THR A 93 -15.31 -4.87 9.12
CA THR A 93 -15.43 -3.41 8.98
C THR A 93 -14.62 -2.87 7.80
N GLU A 94 -13.42 -3.40 7.55
CA GLU A 94 -12.61 -2.98 6.41
C GLU A 94 -13.14 -3.55 5.09
N TYR A 95 -13.62 -4.79 5.10
CA TYR A 95 -14.32 -5.37 3.96
C TYR A 95 -15.52 -4.53 3.54
N ASP A 96 -16.39 -4.16 4.48
CA ASP A 96 -17.59 -3.37 4.19
C ASP A 96 -17.24 -1.97 3.65
N ARG A 97 -16.17 -1.35 4.16
CA ARG A 97 -15.66 -0.07 3.64
C ARG A 97 -15.16 -0.17 2.20
N LEU A 98 -14.32 -1.17 1.91
CA LEU A 98 -13.78 -1.40 0.58
C LEU A 98 -14.89 -1.71 -0.42
N LYS A 99 -15.84 -2.58 -0.02
CA LYS A 99 -17.01 -2.93 -0.81
C LYS A 99 -17.90 -1.72 -1.10
N ALA A 100 -18.19 -0.90 -0.08
CA ALA A 100 -18.99 0.32 -0.24
C ALA A 100 -18.33 1.32 -1.20
N ALA A 101 -17.00 1.37 -1.24
CA ALA A 101 -16.24 2.18 -2.19
C ALA A 101 -16.12 1.54 -3.59
N GLY A 102 -16.67 0.34 -3.80
CA GLY A 102 -16.56 -0.38 -5.08
C GLY A 102 -15.14 -0.84 -5.39
N ILE A 103 -14.34 -1.15 -4.36
CA ILE A 103 -13.00 -1.71 -4.49
C ILE A 103 -13.11 -3.24 -4.39
N PRO A 104 -12.84 -3.99 -5.47
CA PRO A 104 -12.86 -5.44 -5.42
C PRO A 104 -11.66 -5.98 -4.63
N ILE A 105 -11.91 -7.04 -3.87
CA ILE A 105 -10.89 -7.75 -3.09
C ILE A 105 -10.98 -9.25 -3.31
N ARG A 106 -9.83 -9.88 -3.59
CA ARG A 106 -9.68 -11.31 -3.85
C ARG A 106 -8.68 -11.94 -2.90
N ALA A 107 -8.85 -13.22 -2.65
CA ALA A 107 -7.90 -14.06 -1.93
C ALA A 107 -7.26 -15.06 -2.91
N LEU A 108 -6.03 -15.50 -2.62
CA LEU A 108 -5.42 -16.64 -3.34
C LEU A 108 -5.51 -17.89 -2.48
N LYS A 109 -6.32 -18.84 -2.92
CA LYS A 109 -6.65 -20.05 -2.18
C LYS A 109 -6.11 -21.30 -2.89
N ILE A 110 -5.25 -22.05 -2.20
CA ILE A 110 -4.75 -23.35 -2.65
C ILE A 110 -5.32 -24.41 -1.70
N GLY A 111 -6.29 -25.19 -2.18
CA GLY A 111 -7.07 -26.08 -1.32
C GLY A 111 -7.93 -25.28 -0.34
N GLU A 112 -7.78 -25.51 0.97
CA GLU A 112 -8.46 -24.71 2.01
C GLU A 112 -7.62 -23.54 2.54
N THR A 113 -6.34 -23.48 2.20
CA THR A 113 -5.41 -22.48 2.74
C THR A 113 -5.36 -21.23 1.87
N VAL A 114 -5.44 -20.06 2.51
CA VAL A 114 -5.16 -18.77 1.85
C VAL A 114 -3.68 -18.42 2.04
N ARG A 115 -2.98 -18.04 0.97
CA ARG A 115 -1.49 -18.07 0.94
C ARG A 115 -0.76 -16.77 0.56
N VAL A 116 -1.44 -15.65 0.41
CA VAL A 116 -0.73 -14.40 0.12
C VAL A 116 0.03 -13.94 1.35
N HIS A 117 1.34 -13.71 1.24
CA HIS A 117 2.12 -13.10 2.32
C HIS A 117 2.97 -11.91 1.82
N ASP A 118 2.80 -11.52 0.57
CA ASP A 118 3.44 -10.32 0.03
C ASP A 118 2.81 -9.08 0.64
N LYS A 119 3.62 -8.02 0.75
CA LYS A 119 3.18 -6.70 1.22
C LYS A 119 3.66 -5.69 0.19
N LEU A 120 2.81 -5.43 -0.79
CA LEU A 120 3.12 -4.64 -1.98
C LEU A 120 2.01 -3.63 -2.22
N ILE A 121 2.39 -2.41 -2.58
CA ILE A 121 1.50 -1.40 -3.11
C ILE A 121 2.17 -0.85 -4.37
N ALA A 122 1.48 -0.92 -5.50
CA ALA A 122 1.91 -0.26 -6.73
C ALA A 122 0.91 0.85 -7.07
N ILE A 123 1.41 2.06 -7.34
CA ILE A 123 0.62 3.24 -7.70
C ILE A 123 1.16 3.81 -9.00
N TYR A 124 0.27 4.00 -9.97
CA TYR A 124 0.47 4.81 -11.16
C TYR A 124 -0.57 5.93 -11.15
N ALA A 125 -0.13 7.17 -10.91
CA ALA A 125 -1.01 8.33 -10.78
C ALA A 125 -0.27 9.63 -11.11
N ARG A 126 -1.01 10.74 -11.21
CA ARG A 126 -0.39 12.08 -11.35
C ARG A 126 0.15 12.58 -10.01
N LYS A 127 1.17 13.43 -10.07
CA LYS A 127 1.69 14.15 -8.90
C LYS A 127 0.96 15.48 -8.73
N ALA A 128 0.82 15.95 -7.49
CA ALA A 128 0.22 17.24 -7.22
C ALA A 128 0.92 18.39 -7.96
N GLY A 129 0.11 19.28 -8.52
CA GLY A 129 0.58 20.40 -9.33
C GLY A 129 1.16 19.99 -10.69
N SER A 130 1.01 18.73 -11.12
CA SER A 130 1.58 18.22 -12.36
C SER A 130 0.57 17.43 -13.20
N THR A 131 0.70 17.51 -14.52
CA THR A 131 0.01 16.61 -15.46
C THR A 131 0.81 15.34 -15.74
N VAL A 132 2.04 15.26 -15.24
CA VAL A 132 2.94 14.12 -15.41
C VAL A 132 2.46 12.96 -14.54
N TRP A 133 2.44 11.78 -15.15
CA TRP A 133 2.18 10.53 -14.48
C TRP A 133 3.48 9.93 -13.97
N ALA A 134 3.44 9.34 -12.79
CA ALA A 134 4.56 8.68 -12.17
C ALA A 134 4.15 7.32 -11.61
N TYR A 135 5.14 6.45 -11.49
CA TYR A 135 5.00 5.09 -11.02
C TYR A 135 5.78 4.94 -9.72
N ARG A 136 5.18 4.25 -8.75
CA ARG A 136 5.78 4.01 -7.46
C ARG A 136 5.39 2.65 -6.94
N VAL A 137 6.36 1.97 -6.34
CA VAL A 137 6.15 0.74 -5.58
C VAL A 137 6.57 0.96 -4.14
N TYR A 138 5.76 0.43 -3.23
CA TYR A 138 6.02 0.38 -1.80
C TYR A 138 5.96 -1.08 -1.34
N THR A 139 6.87 -1.46 -0.45
CA THR A 139 6.93 -2.83 0.08
C THR A 139 7.53 -2.86 1.47
N GLY A 140 7.67 -4.04 2.07
CA GLY A 140 8.24 -4.22 3.40
C GLY A 140 7.77 -5.50 4.09
N SER A 141 8.02 -5.58 5.39
CA SER A 141 7.55 -6.70 6.24
C SER A 141 6.21 -6.43 6.94
N HIS A 142 5.74 -5.18 6.93
CA HIS A 142 4.55 -4.72 7.62
C HIS A 142 3.24 -5.28 7.03
N ASN A 143 2.42 -5.86 7.89
CA ASN A 143 1.03 -6.16 7.60
C ASN A 143 0.16 -4.88 7.76
N PHE A 144 -1.03 -4.82 7.15
CA PHE A 144 -2.01 -3.79 7.55
C PHE A 144 -2.81 -4.24 8.77
N SER A 145 -2.10 -4.45 9.88
CA SER A 145 -2.66 -4.90 11.16
C SER A 145 -2.17 -4.07 12.35
N ALA A 146 -2.85 -4.19 13.49
CA ALA A 146 -2.48 -3.54 14.75
C ALA A 146 -1.03 -3.84 15.18
N GLY A 147 -0.59 -5.09 15.02
CA GLY A 147 0.75 -5.54 15.40
C GLY A 147 1.83 -4.76 14.64
N SER A 148 1.76 -4.75 13.31
CA SER A 148 2.69 -3.98 12.45
C SER A 148 2.48 -2.45 12.51
N LEU A 149 1.44 -1.96 13.18
CA LEU A 149 1.23 -0.52 13.38
C LEU A 149 2.01 -0.01 14.58
N THR A 150 1.92 -0.69 15.73
CA THR A 150 2.40 -0.15 17.02
C THR A 150 3.44 -1.01 17.72
N GLY A 151 3.57 -2.30 17.39
CA GLY A 151 4.44 -3.23 18.12
C GLY A 151 5.47 -3.98 17.28
N GLY A 152 5.35 -3.96 15.95
CA GLY A 152 6.27 -4.65 15.04
C GLY A 152 7.51 -3.81 14.74
N ASP A 153 8.68 -4.45 14.79
CA ASP A 153 9.91 -3.97 14.17
C ASP A 153 9.89 -4.39 12.69
N ASP A 154 9.20 -3.58 11.89
CA ASP A 154 9.02 -3.82 10.45
C ASP A 154 9.82 -2.80 9.64
N ILE A 155 10.25 -3.25 8.47
CA ILE A 155 10.87 -2.38 7.47
C ILE A 155 9.82 -2.00 6.43
N PHE A 156 9.78 -0.73 6.07
CA PHE A 156 9.05 -0.19 4.93
C PHE A 156 10.03 0.35 3.90
N VAL A 157 9.88 -0.07 2.66
CA VAL A 157 10.69 0.38 1.53
C VAL A 157 9.78 1.14 0.57
N ARG A 158 10.15 2.37 0.28
CA ARG A 158 9.58 3.20 -0.78
C ARG A 158 10.58 3.23 -1.92
N LEU A 159 10.29 2.54 -3.01
CA LEU A 159 11.19 2.48 -4.15
C LEU A 159 11.21 3.83 -4.91
N GLY A 160 12.26 4.05 -5.68
CA GLY A 160 12.47 5.25 -6.49
C GLY A 160 11.29 5.52 -7.43
N GLU A 161 11.14 6.79 -7.84
CA GLU A 161 10.06 7.14 -8.77
C GLU A 161 10.48 6.67 -10.14
N GLU A 162 9.59 5.96 -10.82
CA GLU A 162 9.78 5.68 -12.24
C GLU A 162 8.87 6.62 -13.05
N THR A 163 9.33 7.04 -14.23
CA THR A 163 8.61 7.98 -15.10
C THR A 163 8.86 7.63 -16.56
N GLY A 164 8.06 8.19 -17.46
CA GLY A 164 8.18 7.92 -18.90
C GLY A 164 7.75 6.50 -19.26
N SER A 165 8.40 5.91 -20.28
CA SER A 165 8.02 4.61 -20.84
C SER A 165 8.78 3.41 -20.27
N ASN A 166 9.65 3.62 -19.28
CA ASN A 166 10.45 2.56 -18.67
C ASN A 166 10.26 2.59 -17.15
N HIS A 167 9.47 1.64 -16.65
CA HIS A 167 9.11 1.50 -15.24
C HIS A 167 9.18 0.02 -14.81
N PRO A 168 10.38 -0.59 -14.91
CA PRO A 168 10.56 -2.03 -14.74
C PRO A 168 10.13 -2.56 -13.38
N MET A 169 10.27 -1.77 -12.31
CA MET A 169 9.84 -2.19 -10.98
C MET A 169 8.31 -2.23 -10.89
N PHE A 170 7.65 -1.17 -11.34
CA PHE A 170 6.19 -1.14 -11.41
C PHE A 170 5.64 -2.25 -12.29
N ASP A 171 6.24 -2.49 -13.46
CA ASP A 171 5.81 -3.54 -14.40
C ASP A 171 5.93 -4.94 -13.80
N ALA A 172 7.05 -5.24 -13.12
CA ALA A 172 7.24 -6.52 -12.46
C ALA A 172 6.19 -6.75 -11.37
N VAL A 173 5.90 -5.74 -10.55
CA VAL A 173 4.88 -5.84 -9.50
C VAL A 173 3.47 -5.94 -10.09
N LEU A 174 3.17 -5.20 -11.15
CA LEU A 174 1.89 -5.27 -11.83
C LEU A 174 1.68 -6.65 -12.48
N ALA A 175 2.72 -7.21 -13.11
CA ALA A 175 2.69 -8.57 -13.66
C ALA A 175 2.43 -9.61 -12.55
N HIS A 176 3.18 -9.55 -11.45
CA HIS A 176 2.98 -10.43 -10.29
C HIS A 176 1.57 -10.32 -9.71
N PHE A 177 1.05 -9.10 -9.56
CA PHE A 177 -0.33 -8.89 -9.14
C PHE A 177 -1.32 -9.55 -10.11
N ASN A 178 -1.15 -9.32 -11.42
CA ASN A 178 -2.07 -9.82 -12.43
C ASN A 178 -2.04 -11.36 -12.53
N ASP A 179 -0.88 -11.98 -12.33
CA ASP A 179 -0.75 -13.44 -12.24
C ASP A 179 -1.57 -13.98 -11.08
N GLY A 180 -1.45 -13.37 -9.90
CA GLY A 180 -2.29 -13.72 -8.75
C GLY A 180 -3.77 -13.47 -9.03
N TRP A 181 -4.13 -12.27 -9.47
CA TRP A 181 -5.51 -11.81 -9.67
C TRP A 181 -6.30 -12.64 -10.67
N ASN A 182 -5.64 -13.09 -11.74
CA ASN A 182 -6.22 -13.89 -12.81
C ASN A 182 -5.95 -15.39 -12.66
N SER A 183 -5.25 -15.81 -11.61
CA SER A 183 -4.99 -17.24 -11.36
C SER A 183 -6.28 -18.01 -11.14
N THR A 184 -6.22 -19.33 -11.39
CA THR A 184 -7.30 -20.27 -11.03
C THR A 184 -7.49 -20.40 -9.51
N TYR A 185 -6.55 -19.90 -8.72
CA TYR A 185 -6.61 -19.86 -7.25
C TYR A 185 -7.25 -18.58 -6.71
N ALA A 186 -7.50 -17.59 -7.57
CA ALA A 186 -8.12 -16.33 -7.17
C ALA A 186 -9.61 -16.53 -6.89
N VAL A 187 -10.05 -16.14 -5.70
CA VAL A 187 -11.44 -16.20 -5.29
C VAL A 187 -11.89 -14.85 -4.74
N ASP A 188 -13.10 -14.43 -5.10
CA ASP A 188 -13.68 -13.21 -4.55
C ASP A 188 -13.96 -13.39 -3.05
N ILE A 189 -13.56 -12.40 -2.25
CA ILE A 189 -13.88 -12.37 -0.83
C ILE A 189 -15.32 -11.86 -0.66
N LYS A 190 -16.14 -12.61 0.08
CA LYS A 190 -17.58 -12.34 0.26
C LYS A 190 -17.96 -11.81 1.65
N GLY A 191 -16.98 -11.55 2.50
CA GLY A 191 -17.12 -11.09 3.88
C GLY A 191 -15.77 -11.18 4.61
N ALA A 192 -15.76 -10.99 5.93
CA ALA A 192 -14.55 -11.21 6.72
C ALA A 192 -14.01 -12.63 6.56
N ASN A 193 -12.68 -12.78 6.65
CA ASN A 193 -11.97 -14.03 6.43
C ASN A 193 -10.63 -14.11 7.19
#